data_AF-A0A931TCS5-F1
#
_entry.id   AF-A0A931TCS5-F1
#
_cell.length_a   1.000
_cell.length_b   1.000
_cell.length_c   1.000
_cell.angle_alpha   90.00
_cell.angle_beta   90.00
_cell.angle_gamma   90.00
#
_symmetry.space_group_name_H-M   'P 1'
#
loop_
_entity.id
_entity.type
_entity.pdbx_description
1 polymer ?
#
loop_
_entity_poly.entity_id
_entity_poly.type
_entity_poly.pdbx_seq_one_letter_code
_entity_poly.pdbx_strand_id
1 'polypeptide(L)'
;MRLRTEATLPAEATQMRTYKDRAEMDERYERTVIQLMQSQAYRELAAAHLFGHGLAFAPELRWIKFMTWHIREEVEHFEAVARMYRRFTGDDVTPVVMERLEARPVDRADSWFELAMAQFLFDRGGFWQLREYEQCSFLPYRDVIGKIIDEEAGHQGLGERMVVELVATGRYEDRKHRDFVKWLRHGLLSFGRPGTEGNRYAIEVGIKKRDSGQVMQDYLDDIKPAVKACALTFPAPAELGLEMPPMLDWSLDGVEASDAGRWHAPSRLAD
;
A
#
# COMPACT_ATOMS: atom_id res chain seq x y z
N MET A 1 -46.00 -19.05 29.87
CA MET A 1 -45.51 -18.11 30.90
C MET A 1 -44.00 -18.19 31.00
N ARG A 2 -43.30 -17.26 30.34
CA ARG A 2 -42.00 -16.69 30.75
C ARG A 2 -41.73 -15.51 29.82
N LEU A 3 -42.02 -14.33 30.35
CA LEU A 3 -41.53 -13.05 29.86
C LEU A 3 -40.02 -13.00 30.10
N ARG A 4 -39.24 -12.64 29.09
CA ARG A 4 -37.98 -11.90 29.26
C ARG A 4 -37.87 -10.87 28.15
N THR A 5 -38.05 -9.63 28.58
CA THR A 5 -37.54 -8.40 27.98
C THR A 5 -36.07 -8.53 27.63
N GLU A 6 -35.69 -8.07 26.44
CA GLU A 6 -34.43 -7.38 26.23
C GLU A 6 -34.65 -6.32 25.16
N ALA A 7 -34.62 -5.07 25.61
CA ALA A 7 -34.51 -3.91 24.74
C ALA A 7 -33.08 -3.92 24.18
N THR A 8 -32.94 -3.77 22.86
CA THR A 8 -31.69 -3.35 22.25
C THR A 8 -32.01 -2.12 21.42
N LEU A 9 -31.73 -0.95 22.01
CA LEU A 9 -31.60 0.28 21.24
C LEU A 9 -30.42 0.09 20.27
N PRO A 10 -30.52 0.45 18.98
CA PRO A 10 -29.34 0.53 18.14
C PRO A 10 -28.43 1.63 18.68
N ALA A 11 -27.14 1.31 18.81
CA ALA A 11 -26.11 2.30 19.05
C ALA A 11 -26.20 3.35 17.94
N GLU A 12 -26.47 4.61 18.29
CA GLU A 12 -26.22 5.72 17.38
C GLU A 12 -24.74 5.65 17.04
N ALA A 13 -24.43 5.35 15.77
CA ALA A 13 -23.09 5.52 15.26
C ALA A 13 -22.77 7.02 15.42
N THR A 14 -22.00 7.38 16.44
CA THR A 14 -21.51 8.74 16.62
C THR A 14 -20.82 9.13 15.33
N GLN A 15 -21.44 10.02 14.56
CA GLN A 15 -20.90 10.43 13.28
C GLN A 15 -19.51 11.02 13.53
N MET A 16 -18.49 10.35 12.98
CA MET A 16 -17.10 10.71 13.20
C MET A 16 -16.85 12.12 12.68
N ARG A 17 -16.30 12.99 13.54
CA ARG A 17 -16.03 14.38 13.17
C ARG A 17 -15.03 14.40 12.01
N THR A 18 -15.38 15.13 10.96
CA THR A 18 -14.49 15.38 9.82
C THR A 18 -13.88 16.78 9.87
N TYR A 19 -12.71 16.95 9.28
CA TYR A 19 -11.92 18.17 9.28
C TYR A 19 -11.59 18.61 7.86
N LYS A 20 -11.62 19.92 7.63
CA LYS A 20 -11.17 20.55 6.38
C LYS A 20 -10.02 21.51 6.62
N ASP A 21 -10.08 22.23 7.74
CA ASP A 21 -9.19 23.33 8.03
C ASP A 21 -8.32 23.06 9.26
N ARG A 22 -7.07 23.48 9.18
CA ARG A 22 -6.08 23.32 10.26
C ARG A 22 -6.56 23.90 11.60
N ALA A 23 -7.29 25.01 11.57
CA ALA A 23 -7.80 25.67 12.77
C ALA A 23 -8.84 24.85 13.55
N GLU A 24 -9.38 23.78 12.96
CA GLU A 24 -10.37 22.90 13.58
C GLU A 24 -9.75 21.79 14.43
N MET A 25 -8.43 21.60 14.32
CA MET A 25 -7.68 20.45 14.81
C MET A 25 -6.96 20.75 16.13
N ASP A 26 -6.81 19.73 16.97
CA ASP A 26 -5.84 19.78 18.08
C ASP A 26 -4.41 19.54 17.56
N GLU A 27 -3.42 19.87 18.40
CA GLU A 27 -2.00 19.75 18.05
C GLU A 27 -1.60 18.33 17.65
N ARG A 28 -2.18 17.31 18.29
CA ARG A 28 -1.83 15.91 18.05
C ARG A 28 -2.36 15.46 16.69
N TYR A 29 -3.60 15.83 16.35
CA TYR A 29 -4.22 15.52 15.08
C TYR A 29 -3.49 16.23 13.94
N GLU A 30 -3.22 17.54 14.10
CA GLU A 30 -2.47 18.33 13.12
C GLU A 30 -1.12 17.69 12.81
N ARG A 31 -0.32 17.37 13.85
CA ARG A 31 0.98 16.71 13.69
C ARG A 31 0.86 15.36 12.98
N THR A 32 -0.18 14.59 13.29
CA THR A 32 -0.43 13.28 12.68
C THR A 32 -0.71 13.42 11.18
N VAL A 33 -1.55 14.38 10.78
CA VAL A 33 -1.86 14.64 9.37
C VAL A 33 -0.65 15.18 8.61
N ILE A 34 0.16 16.05 9.21
CA ILE A 34 1.43 16.52 8.62
C ILE A 34 2.36 15.34 8.34
N GLN A 35 2.57 14.47 9.34
CA GLN A 35 3.41 13.28 9.19
C GLN A 35 2.86 12.32 8.13
N LEU A 36 1.53 12.18 8.05
CA LEU A 36 0.85 11.35 7.07
C LEU A 36 1.10 11.85 5.64
N MET A 37 0.93 13.15 5.39
CA MET A 37 1.19 13.76 4.08
C MET A 37 2.67 13.66 3.68
N GLN A 38 3.60 13.94 4.61
CA GLN A 38 5.04 13.77 4.35
C GLN A 38 5.39 12.32 4.00
N SER A 39 4.77 11.36 4.69
CA SER A 39 5.00 9.95 4.44
C SER A 39 4.38 9.47 3.13
N GLN A 40 3.23 10.03 2.73
CA GLN A 40 2.65 9.75 1.41
C GLN A 40 3.52 10.32 0.31
N ALA A 41 3.89 11.60 0.39
CA ALA A 41 4.78 12.22 -0.60
C ALA A 41 6.11 11.47 -0.74
N TYR A 42 6.67 10.98 0.37
CA TYR A 42 7.86 10.12 0.31
C TYR A 42 7.62 8.82 -0.48
N ARG A 43 6.47 8.17 -0.30
CA ARG A 43 6.15 6.91 -1.01
C ARG A 43 6.03 7.13 -2.52
N GLU A 44 5.32 8.17 -2.95
CA GLU A 44 5.15 8.43 -4.39
C GLU A 44 6.50 8.72 -5.06
N LEU A 45 7.33 9.56 -4.42
CA LEU A 45 8.64 9.87 -4.98
C LEU A 45 9.61 8.68 -4.90
N ALA A 46 9.50 7.83 -3.87
CA ALA A 46 10.26 6.59 -3.78
C ALA A 46 9.87 5.61 -4.89
N ALA A 47 8.58 5.47 -5.20
CA ALA A 47 8.09 4.65 -6.31
C ALA A 47 8.61 5.19 -7.65
N ALA A 48 8.50 6.50 -7.89
CA ALA A 48 9.07 7.14 -9.08
C ALA A 48 10.58 6.87 -9.24
N HIS A 49 11.36 6.91 -8.15
CA HIS A 49 12.78 6.58 -8.17
C HIS A 49 13.04 5.10 -8.46
N LEU A 50 12.30 4.20 -7.82
CA LEU A 50 12.41 2.75 -8.04
C LEU A 50 12.16 2.39 -9.50
N PHE A 51 11.03 2.83 -10.06
CA PHE A 51 10.66 2.55 -11.43
C PHE A 51 11.53 3.31 -12.44
N GLY A 52 11.97 4.53 -12.11
CA GLY A 52 12.93 5.30 -12.89
C GLY A 52 14.28 4.60 -13.03
N HIS A 53 14.81 4.03 -11.94
CA HIS A 53 16.00 3.18 -11.99
C HIS A 53 15.76 1.90 -12.79
N GLY A 54 14.58 1.30 -12.66
CA GLY A 54 14.20 0.07 -13.34
C GLY A 54 13.99 0.20 -14.85
N LEU A 55 13.73 1.41 -15.36
CA LEU A 55 13.40 1.67 -16.77
C LEU A 55 14.43 1.08 -17.75
N ALA A 56 15.71 1.09 -17.39
CA ALA A 56 16.78 0.56 -18.22
C ALA A 56 16.69 -0.96 -18.47
N PHE A 57 15.92 -1.70 -17.65
CA PHE A 57 15.73 -3.14 -17.80
C PHE A 57 14.53 -3.52 -18.67
N ALA A 58 13.70 -2.56 -19.10
CA ALA A 58 12.52 -2.84 -19.90
C ALA A 58 12.90 -3.52 -21.24
N PRO A 59 12.43 -4.75 -21.53
CA PRO A 59 12.94 -5.54 -22.64
C PRO A 59 12.32 -5.18 -24.01
N GLU A 60 11.21 -4.45 -24.01
CA GLU A 60 10.44 -4.14 -25.21
C GLU A 60 9.86 -2.72 -25.16
N LEU A 61 9.57 -2.13 -26.32
CA LEU A 61 9.01 -0.78 -26.43
C LEU A 61 7.69 -0.60 -25.65
N ARG A 62 6.83 -1.63 -25.63
CA ARG A 62 5.58 -1.58 -24.85
C ARG A 62 5.84 -1.38 -23.35
N TRP A 63 6.91 -1.98 -22.83
CA TRP A 63 7.30 -1.88 -21.44
C TRP A 63 7.96 -0.54 -21.15
N ILE A 64 8.82 -0.04 -22.05
CA ILE A 64 9.36 1.32 -21.95
C ILE A 64 8.23 2.36 -21.87
N LYS A 65 7.21 2.22 -22.73
CA LYS A 65 6.04 3.09 -22.75
C LYS A 65 5.26 3.01 -21.44
N PHE A 66 4.96 1.80 -20.96
CA PHE A 66 4.28 1.58 -19.69
C PHE A 66 5.06 2.18 -18.53
N MET A 67 6.35 1.85 -18.37
CA MET A 67 7.17 2.32 -17.26
C MET A 67 7.28 3.84 -17.23
N THR A 68 7.44 4.50 -18.40
CA THR A 68 7.51 5.96 -18.46
C THR A 68 6.19 6.62 -18.09
N TRP A 69 5.06 6.01 -18.47
CA TRP A 69 3.75 6.47 -18.04
C TRP A 69 3.55 6.29 -16.53
N HIS A 70 3.89 5.12 -16.00
CA HIS A 70 3.80 4.83 -14.57
C HIS A 70 4.67 5.78 -13.73
N ILE A 71 5.94 5.99 -14.10
CA ILE A 71 6.83 6.97 -13.44
C ILE A 71 6.20 8.38 -13.44
N ARG A 72 5.56 8.76 -14.54
CA ARG A 72 4.89 10.06 -14.63
C ARG A 72 3.71 10.13 -13.65
N GLU A 73 2.89 9.10 -13.55
CA GLU A 73 1.77 9.06 -12.60
C GLU A 73 2.24 9.16 -11.15
N GLU A 74 3.28 8.42 -10.76
CA GLU A 74 3.87 8.53 -9.42
C GLU A 74 4.33 9.97 -9.11
N VAL A 75 4.89 10.68 -10.10
CA VAL A 75 5.25 12.10 -9.96
C VAL A 75 4.01 12.98 -9.85
N GLU A 76 2.95 12.71 -10.61
CA GLU A 76 1.68 13.45 -10.52
C GLU A 76 0.98 13.24 -9.15
N HIS A 77 1.07 12.04 -8.58
CA HIS A 77 0.63 11.71 -7.22
C HIS A 77 1.43 12.48 -6.17
N PHE A 78 2.77 12.47 -6.28
CA PHE A 78 3.65 13.29 -5.43
C PHE A 78 3.22 14.76 -5.46
N GLU A 79 3.02 15.33 -6.64
CA GLU A 79 2.61 16.72 -6.79
C GLU A 79 1.23 17.00 -6.18
N ALA A 80 0.29 16.06 -6.28
CA ALA A 80 -1.03 16.18 -5.66
C ALA A 80 -0.92 16.28 -4.13
N VAL A 81 -0.10 15.41 -3.52
CA VAL A 81 0.19 15.45 -2.09
C VAL A 81 0.94 16.73 -1.71
N ALA A 82 1.93 17.16 -2.50
CA ALA A 82 2.69 18.38 -2.26
C ALA A 82 1.82 19.64 -2.32
N ARG A 83 0.85 19.70 -3.25
CA ARG A 83 -0.15 20.79 -3.32
C ARG A 83 -1.04 20.81 -2.07
N MET A 84 -1.52 19.65 -1.64
CA MET A 84 -2.32 19.53 -0.41
C MET A 84 -1.51 19.96 0.83
N TYR A 85 -0.28 19.47 0.96
CA TYR A 85 0.63 19.82 2.05
C TYR A 85 0.84 21.33 2.13
N ARG A 86 1.22 21.97 1.03
CA ARG A 86 1.44 23.42 0.97
C ARG A 86 0.19 24.23 1.28
N ARG A 87 -0.98 23.78 0.84
CA ARG A 87 -2.25 24.43 1.22
C ARG A 87 -2.52 24.34 2.72
N PHE A 88 -2.11 23.25 3.37
CA PHE A 88 -2.34 23.00 4.79
C PHE A 88 -1.30 23.68 5.70
N THR A 89 -0.01 23.63 5.34
CA THR A 89 1.11 24.11 6.17
C THR A 89 1.62 25.49 5.76
N GLY A 90 1.50 25.85 4.49
CA GLY A 90 2.19 26.99 3.88
C GLY A 90 3.58 26.65 3.32
N ASP A 91 4.09 25.45 3.59
CA ASP A 91 5.47 25.05 3.28
C ASP A 91 5.54 24.10 2.07
N ASP A 92 6.74 23.95 1.50
CA ASP A 92 7.04 22.93 0.49
C ASP A 92 7.46 21.61 1.17
N VAL A 93 6.83 20.49 0.79
CA VAL A 93 7.16 19.16 1.30
C VAL A 93 8.43 18.58 0.66
N THR A 94 8.82 19.09 -0.52
CA THR A 94 9.88 18.53 -1.36
C THR A 94 11.22 18.41 -0.61
N PRO A 95 11.72 19.43 0.12
CA PRO A 95 12.97 19.30 0.86
C PRO A 95 12.94 18.18 1.91
N VAL A 96 11.82 18.05 2.63
CA VAL A 96 11.63 17.00 3.66
C VAL A 96 11.68 15.61 3.03
N VAL A 97 11.05 15.44 1.86
CA VAL A 97 11.02 14.16 1.15
C VAL A 97 12.40 13.83 0.58
N MET A 98 13.09 14.79 -0.02
CA MET A 98 14.42 14.59 -0.60
C MET A 98 15.46 14.23 0.47
N GLU A 99 15.46 14.92 1.61
CA GLU A 99 16.32 14.60 2.76
C GLU A 99 16.03 13.17 3.26
N ARG A 100 14.75 12.79 3.35
CA ARG A 100 14.35 11.44 3.77
C ARG A 100 14.78 10.37 2.76
N LEU A 101 14.72 10.64 1.45
CA LEU A 101 15.20 9.73 0.41
C LEU A 101 16.72 9.59 0.42
N GLU A 102 17.45 10.66 0.71
CA GLU A 102 18.91 10.60 0.87
C GLU A 102 19.29 9.74 2.10
N ALA A 103 18.62 9.95 3.23
CA ALA A 103 18.86 9.19 4.45
C ALA A 103 18.37 7.73 4.36
N ARG A 104 17.34 7.47 3.56
CA ARG A 104 16.70 6.15 3.39
C ARG A 104 16.33 5.94 1.91
N PRO A 105 17.32 5.60 1.07
CA PRO A 105 17.09 5.37 -0.34
C PRO A 105 16.19 4.15 -0.54
N VAL A 106 15.36 4.19 -1.58
CA VAL A 106 14.60 3.03 -2.01
C VAL A 106 15.55 1.95 -2.53
N ASP A 107 15.28 0.69 -2.20
CA ASP A 107 16.03 -0.43 -2.76
C ASP A 107 15.87 -0.44 -4.29
N ARG A 108 16.94 -0.78 -4.99
CA ARG A 108 16.90 -0.89 -6.46
C ARG A 108 16.56 -2.31 -6.88
N ALA A 109 15.82 -2.43 -7.99
CA ALA A 109 15.76 -3.65 -8.78
C ALA A 109 16.98 -3.71 -9.71
N ASP A 110 17.52 -4.91 -9.93
CA ASP A 110 18.70 -5.14 -10.79
C ASP A 110 18.38 -5.81 -12.13
N SER A 111 17.11 -6.12 -12.38
CA SER A 111 16.64 -6.81 -13.57
C SER A 111 15.18 -6.52 -13.85
N TRP A 112 14.72 -6.86 -15.05
CA TRP A 112 13.31 -6.79 -15.42
C TRP A 112 12.43 -7.68 -14.53
N PHE A 113 12.93 -8.85 -14.16
CA PHE A 113 12.22 -9.79 -13.30
C PHE A 113 12.05 -9.24 -11.88
N GLU A 114 13.11 -8.68 -11.31
CA GLU A 114 13.02 -8.06 -9.99
C GLU A 114 12.12 -6.83 -10.00
N LEU A 115 12.13 -6.03 -11.07
CA LEU A 115 11.23 -4.90 -11.23
C LEU A 115 9.76 -5.35 -11.32
N ALA A 116 9.48 -6.46 -12.01
CA ALA A 116 8.15 -7.07 -12.02
C ALA A 116 7.73 -7.53 -10.62
N MET A 117 8.65 -8.10 -9.83
CA MET A 117 8.40 -8.50 -8.45
C MET A 117 8.12 -7.27 -7.56
N ALA A 118 8.84 -6.17 -7.78
CA ALA A 118 8.60 -4.90 -7.10
C ALA A 118 7.20 -4.33 -7.44
N GLN A 119 6.83 -4.28 -8.73
CA GLN A 119 5.47 -3.90 -9.15
C GLN A 119 4.42 -4.80 -8.49
N PHE A 120 4.66 -6.10 -8.42
CA PHE A 120 3.68 -7.01 -7.86
C PHE A 120 3.49 -6.83 -6.35
N LEU A 121 4.55 -6.65 -5.57
CA LEU A 121 4.47 -6.73 -4.10
C LEU A 121 4.57 -5.36 -3.41
N PHE A 122 5.45 -4.47 -3.87
CA PHE A 122 5.60 -3.14 -3.28
C PHE A 122 4.43 -2.24 -3.65
N ASP A 123 4.11 -2.16 -4.95
CA ASP A 123 2.98 -1.37 -5.45
C ASP A 123 1.65 -1.86 -4.86
N ARG A 124 1.45 -3.19 -4.81
CA ARG A 124 0.27 -3.80 -4.19
C ARG A 124 0.16 -3.52 -2.69
N GLY A 125 1.29 -3.50 -1.99
CA GLY A 125 1.33 -3.05 -0.60
C GLY A 125 0.94 -1.57 -0.44
N GLY A 126 1.38 -0.71 -1.37
CA GLY A 126 0.98 0.69 -1.46
C GLY A 126 -0.53 0.85 -1.64
N PHE A 127 -1.11 0.14 -2.62
CA PHE A 127 -2.54 0.13 -2.88
C PHE A 127 -3.36 -0.25 -1.62
N TRP A 128 -3.04 -1.38 -0.98
CA TRP A 128 -3.74 -1.79 0.25
C TRP A 128 -3.56 -0.80 1.40
N GLN A 129 -2.40 -0.15 1.49
CA GLN A 129 -2.16 0.89 2.49
C GLN A 129 -3.03 2.11 2.25
N LEU A 130 -3.17 2.57 1.01
CA LEU A 130 -3.98 3.73 0.64
C LEU A 130 -5.45 3.51 0.96
N ARG A 131 -5.95 2.29 0.73
CA ARG A 131 -7.36 1.95 1.00
C ARG A 131 -7.78 2.14 2.46
N GLU A 132 -6.83 2.09 3.40
CA GLU A 132 -7.12 2.36 4.81
C GLU A 132 -7.53 3.80 5.09
N TYR A 133 -7.33 4.70 4.14
CA TYR A 133 -7.66 6.12 4.24
C TYR A 133 -8.88 6.51 3.38
N GLU A 134 -9.59 5.55 2.77
CA GLU A 134 -10.83 5.80 1.99
C GLU A 134 -11.90 6.55 2.81
N GLN A 135 -11.90 6.36 4.13
CA GLN A 135 -12.83 7.01 5.07
C GLN A 135 -12.15 8.03 5.99
N CYS A 136 -10.96 8.54 5.61
CA CYS A 136 -10.16 9.45 6.43
C CYS A 136 -10.98 10.68 6.87
N SER A 137 -10.91 11.00 8.17
CA SER A 137 -11.61 12.13 8.77
C SER A 137 -11.06 13.48 8.31
N PHE A 138 -9.83 13.55 7.79
CA PHE A 138 -9.30 14.74 7.13
C PHE A 138 -9.66 14.73 5.64
N LEU A 139 -10.68 15.51 5.28
CA LEU A 139 -11.33 15.45 3.98
C LEU A 139 -10.40 15.75 2.79
N PRO A 140 -9.50 16.75 2.84
CA PRO A 140 -8.54 16.98 1.76
C PRO A 140 -7.66 15.76 1.46
N TYR A 141 -7.24 15.01 2.50
CA TYR A 141 -6.45 13.79 2.31
C TYR A 141 -7.28 12.67 1.72
N ARG A 142 -8.50 12.47 2.24
CA ARG A 142 -9.45 11.51 1.68
C ARG A 142 -9.69 11.72 0.18
N ASP A 143 -9.90 12.97 -0.23
CA ASP A 143 -10.18 13.33 -1.62
C ASP A 143 -8.97 13.10 -2.54
N VAL A 144 -7.75 13.39 -2.06
CA VAL A 144 -6.51 13.15 -2.82
C VAL A 144 -6.25 11.65 -2.95
N ILE A 145 -6.32 10.90 -1.84
CA ILE A 145 -6.08 9.45 -1.84
C ILE A 145 -7.13 8.70 -2.66
N GLY A 146 -8.40 9.12 -2.60
CA GLY A 146 -9.45 8.49 -3.42
C GLY A 146 -9.13 8.52 -4.91
N LYS A 147 -8.56 9.62 -5.42
CA LYS A 147 -8.12 9.72 -6.82
C LYS A 147 -6.93 8.81 -7.12
N ILE A 148 -5.93 8.79 -6.24
CA ILE A 148 -4.74 7.94 -6.39
C ILE A 148 -5.16 6.46 -6.45
N ILE A 149 -6.06 6.02 -5.56
CA ILE A 149 -6.60 4.64 -5.57
C ILE A 149 -7.29 4.31 -6.90
N ASP A 150 -8.07 5.24 -7.45
CA ASP A 150 -8.77 5.02 -8.73
C ASP A 150 -7.79 4.87 -9.90
N GLU A 151 -6.69 5.60 -9.87
CA GLU A 151 -5.63 5.55 -10.89
C GLU A 151 -4.76 4.28 -10.74
N GLU A 152 -4.37 3.92 -9.51
CA GLU A 152 -3.50 2.76 -9.22
C GLU A 152 -4.15 1.40 -9.50
N ALA A 153 -5.47 1.30 -9.47
CA ALA A 153 -6.18 0.03 -9.66
C ALA A 153 -5.79 -0.67 -10.98
N GLY A 154 -5.41 0.09 -12.02
CA GLY A 154 -4.96 -0.46 -13.30
C GLY A 154 -3.61 -1.18 -13.23
N HIS A 155 -2.71 -0.76 -12.32
CA HIS A 155 -1.34 -1.27 -12.22
C HIS A 155 -1.26 -2.60 -11.49
N GLN A 156 -2.13 -2.79 -10.50
CA GLN A 156 -2.06 -3.91 -9.57
C GLN A 156 -2.16 -5.27 -10.27
N GLY A 157 -3.11 -5.42 -11.21
CA GLY A 157 -3.23 -6.67 -11.96
C GLY A 157 -2.09 -6.91 -12.97
N LEU A 158 -1.39 -5.85 -13.40
CA LEU A 158 -0.32 -5.97 -14.38
C LEU A 158 0.96 -6.57 -13.77
N GLY A 159 1.39 -6.09 -12.61
CA GLY A 159 2.59 -6.60 -11.93
C GLY A 159 2.50 -8.11 -11.65
N GLU A 160 1.33 -8.55 -11.17
CA GLU A 160 1.04 -9.97 -10.94
C GLU A 160 1.16 -10.81 -12.22
N ARG A 161 0.51 -10.37 -13.31
CA ARG A 161 0.61 -11.07 -14.61
C ARG A 161 2.04 -11.14 -15.11
N MET A 162 2.80 -10.06 -14.98
CA MET A 162 4.21 -10.04 -15.37
C MET A 162 5.02 -11.10 -14.62
N VAL A 163 4.87 -11.20 -13.29
CA VAL A 163 5.60 -12.20 -12.49
C VAL A 163 5.20 -13.62 -12.89
N VAL A 164 3.91 -13.91 -13.01
CA VAL A 164 3.41 -15.24 -13.39
C VAL A 164 3.94 -15.67 -14.77
N GLU A 165 3.85 -14.77 -15.76
CA GLU A 165 4.36 -15.04 -17.11
C GLU A 165 5.88 -15.25 -17.14
N LEU A 166 6.63 -14.43 -16.40
CA LEU A 166 8.09 -14.54 -16.36
C LEU A 166 8.53 -15.84 -15.67
N VAL A 167 7.91 -16.21 -14.54
CA VAL A 167 8.21 -17.46 -13.83
C VAL A 167 7.87 -18.68 -14.70
N ALA A 168 6.77 -18.65 -15.45
CA ALA A 168 6.37 -19.75 -16.34
C ALA A 168 7.42 -20.05 -17.44
N THR A 169 8.33 -19.11 -17.74
CA THR A 169 9.46 -19.37 -18.66
C THR A 169 10.53 -20.31 -18.09
N GLY A 170 10.54 -20.56 -16.78
CA GLY A 170 11.55 -21.36 -16.07
C GLY A 170 12.93 -20.69 -15.94
N ARG A 171 13.10 -19.46 -16.42
CA ARG A 171 14.40 -18.77 -16.47
C ARG A 171 14.85 -18.15 -15.15
N TYR A 172 13.97 -18.05 -14.15
CA TYR A 172 14.20 -17.28 -12.93
C TYR A 172 14.17 -18.13 -11.65
N GLU A 173 14.29 -19.45 -11.77
CA GLU A 173 14.24 -20.38 -10.63
C GLU A 173 15.33 -20.10 -9.57
N ASP A 174 16.50 -19.64 -10.00
CA ASP A 174 17.65 -19.31 -9.16
C ASP A 174 17.44 -18.05 -8.29
N ARG A 175 16.54 -17.16 -8.69
CA ARG A 175 16.33 -15.86 -8.03
C ARG A 175 14.91 -15.59 -7.53
N LYS A 176 13.89 -16.30 -8.03
CA LYS A 176 12.47 -15.98 -7.74
C LYS A 176 12.14 -15.90 -6.26
N HIS A 177 12.67 -16.81 -5.44
CA HIS A 177 12.43 -16.82 -4.00
C HIS A 177 13.09 -15.64 -3.29
N ARG A 178 14.35 -15.34 -3.63
CA ARG A 178 15.10 -14.23 -3.03
C ARG A 178 14.40 -12.89 -3.33
N ASP A 179 14.04 -12.67 -4.59
CA ASP A 179 13.41 -11.42 -5.01
C ASP A 179 12.00 -11.32 -4.42
N PHE A 180 11.26 -12.43 -4.34
CA PHE A 180 9.96 -12.49 -3.66
C PHE A 180 10.07 -12.06 -2.19
N VAL A 181 10.99 -12.65 -1.41
CA VAL A 181 11.16 -12.31 0.01
C VAL A 181 11.53 -10.85 0.19
N LYS A 182 12.43 -10.31 -0.63
CA LYS A 182 12.83 -8.90 -0.60
C LYS A 182 11.62 -7.98 -0.80
N TRP A 183 10.84 -8.19 -1.85
CA TRP A 183 9.75 -7.28 -2.20
C TRP A 183 8.47 -7.52 -1.39
N LEU A 184 8.24 -8.74 -0.89
CA LEU A 184 7.21 -9.02 0.11
C LEU A 184 7.45 -8.20 1.38
N ARG A 185 8.70 -8.13 1.86
CA ARG A 185 9.08 -7.31 3.01
C ARG A 185 8.76 -5.84 2.77
N HIS A 186 9.07 -5.31 1.58
CA HIS A 186 8.76 -3.92 1.23
C HIS A 186 7.26 -3.65 1.20
N GLY A 187 6.46 -4.55 0.60
CA GLY A 187 5.00 -4.45 0.62
C GLY A 187 4.43 -4.42 2.04
N LEU A 188 4.90 -5.30 2.93
CA LEU A 188 4.45 -5.37 4.32
C LEU A 188 4.88 -4.14 5.15
N LEU A 189 6.05 -3.55 4.86
CA LEU A 189 6.53 -2.34 5.54
C LEU A 189 5.62 -1.12 5.30
N SER A 190 4.91 -1.08 4.17
CA SER A 190 3.99 0.01 3.83
C SER A 190 2.90 0.19 4.89
N PHE A 191 2.46 -0.88 5.55
CA PHE A 191 1.38 -0.83 6.54
C PHE A 191 1.81 -0.25 7.89
N GLY A 192 3.11 -0.22 8.19
CA GLY A 192 3.62 0.14 9.51
C GLY A 192 3.35 -0.91 10.60
N ARG A 193 3.76 -0.61 11.83
CA ARG A 193 3.71 -1.57 12.95
C ARG A 193 2.29 -1.74 13.53
N PRO A 194 1.79 -2.98 13.68
CA PRO A 194 0.50 -3.26 14.28
C PRO A 194 0.49 -2.94 15.79
N GLY A 195 -0.67 -2.59 16.34
CA GLY A 195 -0.86 -2.46 17.78
C GLY A 195 -0.07 -1.32 18.45
N THR A 196 0.49 -0.39 17.68
CA THR A 196 1.16 0.79 18.25
C THR A 196 0.15 1.84 18.73
N GLU A 197 0.58 2.71 19.65
CA GLU A 197 -0.26 3.79 20.16
C GLU A 197 -0.71 4.75 19.05
N GLY A 198 0.18 5.07 18.11
CA GLY A 198 -0.16 5.89 16.94
C GLY A 198 -1.18 5.23 16.02
N ASN A 199 -1.13 3.90 15.83
CA ASN A 199 -2.12 3.17 15.05
C ASN A 199 -3.50 3.25 15.71
N ARG A 200 -3.57 2.99 17.02
CA ARG A 200 -4.82 3.10 17.79
C ARG A 200 -5.40 4.51 17.71
N TYR A 201 -4.57 5.53 17.90
CA TYR A 201 -5.02 6.92 17.80
C TYR A 201 -5.53 7.27 16.41
N ALA A 202 -4.81 6.90 15.35
CA ALA A 202 -5.24 7.17 13.98
C ALA A 202 -6.60 6.53 13.66
N ILE A 203 -6.90 5.36 14.24
CA ILE A 203 -8.21 4.71 14.14
C ILE A 203 -9.26 5.45 14.95
N GLU A 204 -8.98 5.76 16.21
CA GLU A 204 -9.89 6.46 17.12
C GLU A 204 -10.38 7.80 16.56
N VAL A 205 -9.48 8.56 15.92
CA VAL A 205 -9.82 9.86 15.32
C VAL A 205 -10.24 9.77 13.86
N GLY A 206 -10.32 8.56 13.29
CA GLY A 206 -10.83 8.36 11.94
C GLY A 206 -9.87 8.64 10.79
N ILE A 207 -8.58 8.83 11.06
CA ILE A 207 -7.60 8.99 9.98
C ILE A 207 -7.44 7.67 9.22
N LYS A 208 -7.43 6.54 9.93
CA LYS A 208 -7.19 5.20 9.39
C LYS A 208 -8.32 4.26 9.78
N LYS A 209 -8.76 3.39 8.87
CA LYS A 209 -9.88 2.46 9.12
C LYS A 209 -9.54 1.33 10.09
N ARG A 210 -8.39 0.66 9.93
CA ARG A 210 -8.06 -0.58 10.65
C ARG A 210 -6.64 -0.61 11.19
N ASP A 211 -6.38 -1.56 12.09
CA ASP A 211 -5.01 -1.85 12.53
C ASP A 211 -4.19 -2.45 11.39
N SER A 212 -2.88 -2.13 11.34
CA SER A 212 -1.99 -2.61 10.26
C SER A 212 -1.97 -4.13 10.13
N GLY A 213 -2.15 -4.87 11.24
CA GLY A 213 -2.16 -6.33 11.21
C GLY A 213 -3.33 -6.91 10.41
N GLN A 214 -4.49 -6.24 10.41
CA GLN A 214 -5.65 -6.67 9.63
C GLN A 214 -5.42 -6.46 8.13
N VAL A 215 -4.77 -5.36 7.76
CA VAL A 215 -4.44 -5.03 6.36
C VAL A 215 -3.37 -5.97 5.80
N MET A 216 -2.40 -6.35 6.63
CA MET A 216 -1.41 -7.37 6.27
C MET A 216 -2.07 -8.68 5.85
N GLN A 217 -3.11 -9.12 6.57
CA GLN A 217 -3.83 -10.35 6.23
C GLN A 217 -4.51 -10.24 4.85
N ASP A 218 -5.26 -9.16 4.61
CA ASP A 218 -5.92 -8.95 3.32
C ASP A 218 -4.92 -8.92 2.15
N TYR A 219 -3.79 -8.23 2.34
CA TYR A 219 -2.71 -8.18 1.36
C TYR A 219 -2.11 -9.57 1.11
N LEU A 220 -1.89 -10.38 2.16
CA LEU A 220 -1.39 -11.75 2.00
C LEU A 220 -2.39 -12.61 1.24
N ASP A 221 -3.67 -12.56 1.62
CA ASP A 221 -4.73 -13.31 0.96
C ASP A 221 -4.85 -12.95 -0.53
N ASP A 222 -4.70 -11.67 -0.85
CA ASP A 222 -4.71 -11.13 -2.20
C ASP A 222 -3.58 -11.67 -3.08
N ILE A 223 -2.36 -11.84 -2.53
CA ILE A 223 -1.22 -12.33 -3.31
C ILE A 223 -1.10 -13.87 -3.36
N LYS A 224 -1.79 -14.60 -2.46
CA LYS A 224 -1.71 -16.07 -2.35
C LYS A 224 -1.89 -16.82 -3.68
N PRO A 225 -2.85 -16.48 -4.57
CA PRO A 225 -3.01 -17.17 -5.85
C PRO A 225 -1.75 -17.11 -6.72
N ALA A 226 -1.13 -15.93 -6.83
CA ALA A 226 0.08 -15.74 -7.62
C ALA A 226 1.30 -16.40 -6.98
N VAL A 227 1.41 -16.39 -5.65
CA VAL A 227 2.44 -17.14 -4.91
C VAL A 227 2.36 -18.63 -5.24
N LYS A 228 1.14 -19.20 -5.22
CA LYS A 228 0.91 -20.59 -5.59
C LYS A 228 1.21 -20.88 -7.06
N ALA A 229 0.74 -20.02 -7.98
CA ALA A 229 0.98 -20.16 -9.42
C ALA A 229 2.48 -20.10 -9.78
N CYS A 230 3.27 -19.32 -9.05
CA CYS A 230 4.71 -19.19 -9.25
C CYS A 230 5.55 -20.28 -8.54
N ALA A 231 4.89 -21.21 -7.83
CA ALA A 231 5.55 -22.17 -6.94
C ALA A 231 6.53 -21.49 -5.97
N LEU A 232 6.11 -20.36 -5.40
CA LEU A 232 6.82 -19.64 -4.34
C LEU A 232 6.34 -20.14 -2.98
N THR A 233 7.20 -20.01 -1.97
CA THR A 233 6.86 -20.30 -0.58
C THR A 233 7.00 -19.03 0.24
N PHE A 234 6.03 -18.77 1.13
CA PHE A 234 6.16 -17.68 2.10
C PHE A 234 7.34 -17.93 3.04
N PRO A 235 8.20 -16.92 3.28
CA PRO A 235 9.26 -17.04 4.26
C PRO A 235 8.68 -17.14 5.67
N ALA A 236 9.45 -17.68 6.63
CA ALA A 236 9.05 -17.58 8.02
C ALA A 236 8.99 -16.10 8.45
N PRO A 237 8.03 -15.70 9.31
CA PRO A 237 7.93 -14.33 9.83
C PRO A 237 9.24 -13.71 10.32
N ALA A 238 10.09 -14.51 10.96
CA ALA A 238 11.38 -14.07 11.48
C ALA A 238 12.38 -13.65 10.38
N GLU A 239 12.30 -14.25 9.18
CA GLU A 239 13.18 -13.94 8.05
C GLU A 239 12.92 -12.55 7.47
N LEU A 240 11.71 -12.03 7.63
CA LEU A 240 11.33 -10.70 7.15
C LEU A 240 11.88 -9.58 8.05
N GLY A 241 12.27 -9.90 9.29
CA GLY A 241 12.71 -8.92 10.28
C GLY A 241 11.62 -7.88 10.61
N LEU A 242 10.35 -8.28 10.53
CA LEU A 242 9.18 -7.43 10.79
C LEU A 242 8.47 -7.86 12.07
N GLU A 243 7.98 -6.88 12.83
CA GLU A 243 7.01 -7.12 13.89
C GLU A 243 5.65 -7.40 13.24
N MET A 244 5.16 -8.64 13.35
CA MET A 244 3.91 -9.07 12.73
C MET A 244 2.95 -9.68 13.77
N PRO A 245 1.63 -9.59 13.54
CA PRO A 245 0.67 -10.28 14.40
C PRO A 245 0.93 -11.80 14.38
N PRO A 246 0.80 -12.49 15.54
CA PRO A 246 1.08 -13.92 15.63
C PRO A 246 0.07 -14.79 14.86
N MET A 247 -1.09 -14.24 14.48
CA MET A 247 -2.21 -14.98 13.87
C MET A 247 -2.36 -14.72 12.37
N LEU A 248 -1.34 -14.20 11.67
CA LEU A 248 -1.41 -14.10 10.21
C LEU A 248 -1.46 -15.51 9.60
N ASP A 249 -2.39 -15.72 8.67
CA ASP A 249 -2.49 -16.96 7.88
C ASP A 249 -1.67 -16.86 6.60
N TRP A 250 -0.62 -17.67 6.54
CA TRP A 250 0.31 -17.78 5.42
C TRP A 250 0.04 -19.02 4.56
N SER A 251 -0.96 -19.84 4.90
CA SER A 251 -1.20 -21.10 4.20
C SER A 251 -1.65 -20.87 2.75
N LEU A 252 -1.21 -21.77 1.86
CA LEU A 252 -1.67 -21.86 0.48
C LEU A 252 -2.71 -23.00 0.29
N ASP A 253 -3.13 -23.63 1.38
CA ASP A 253 -4.15 -24.67 1.37
C ASP A 253 -5.49 -24.08 0.92
N GLY A 254 -6.18 -24.76 0.00
CA GLY A 254 -7.44 -24.29 -0.56
C GLY A 254 -7.35 -23.09 -1.50
N VAL A 255 -6.16 -22.49 -1.69
CA VAL A 255 -5.95 -21.42 -2.68
C VAL A 255 -5.94 -21.99 -4.09
N GLU A 256 -6.68 -21.41 -5.03
CA GLU A 256 -6.68 -21.85 -6.43
C GLU A 256 -5.65 -21.05 -7.24
N ALA A 257 -4.67 -21.75 -7.83
CA ALA A 257 -3.65 -21.08 -8.66
C ALA A 257 -4.24 -20.46 -9.94
N SER A 258 -5.42 -20.93 -10.38
CA SER A 258 -6.13 -20.40 -11.55
C SER A 258 -6.67 -18.98 -11.36
N ASP A 259 -6.71 -18.50 -10.11
CA ASP A 259 -7.16 -17.14 -9.79
C ASP A 259 -6.04 -16.11 -10.02
N ALA A 260 -4.79 -16.56 -10.16
CA ALA A 260 -3.66 -15.70 -10.52
C ALA A 260 -3.85 -15.05 -11.90
N GLY A 261 -3.47 -13.78 -12.02
CA GLY A 261 -3.60 -12.96 -13.22
C GLY A 261 -5.01 -12.43 -13.47
N ARG A 262 -5.98 -12.79 -12.62
CA ARG A 262 -7.39 -12.34 -12.69
C ARG A 262 -7.73 -11.32 -11.60
N TRP A 263 -6.72 -10.63 -11.09
CA TRP A 263 -6.91 -9.66 -10.03
C TRP A 263 -7.91 -8.57 -10.42
N HIS A 264 -8.80 -8.28 -9.49
CA HIS A 264 -9.76 -7.19 -9.55
C HIS A 264 -9.70 -6.40 -8.25
N ALA A 265 -9.76 -5.07 -8.36
CA ALA A 265 -9.80 -4.21 -7.19
C ALA A 265 -10.99 -4.61 -6.30
N PRO A 266 -10.78 -4.87 -4.99
CA PRO A 266 -11.90 -5.18 -4.11
C PRO A 266 -12.82 -3.96 -4.02
N SER A 267 -14.13 -4.21 -3.89
CA SER A 267 -15.12 -3.13 -3.82
C SER A 267 -14.77 -2.10 -2.76
N ARG A 268 -14.94 -0.81 -3.09
CA ARG A 268 -14.97 0.26 -2.08
C ARG A 268 -16.08 -0.02 -1.08
N LEU A 269 -15.87 0.36 0.17
CA LEU A 269 -16.97 0.40 1.11
C LEU A 269 -18.00 1.41 0.61
N ALA A 270 -19.28 1.05 0.65
CA ALA A 270 -20.34 2.03 0.45
C ALA A 270 -20.29 3.05 1.59
N ASP A 271 -20.43 4.34 1.24
CA ASP A 271 -20.56 5.45 2.18
C ASP A 271 -21.80 5.29 3.09
#